data_AF-A0AAU6QZR1-F1
#
_entry.id   AF-A0AAU6QZR1-F1
#
_cell.length_a   1.000
_cell.length_b   1.000
_cell.length_c   1.000
_cell.angle_alpha   90.00
_cell.angle_beta   90.00
_cell.angle_gamma   90.00
#
_symmetry.space_group_name_H-M   'P 1'
#
loop_
_entity.id
_entity.type
_entity.pdbx_description
1 polymer ?
#
loop_
_entity_poly.entity_id
_entity_poly.type
_entity_poly.pdbx_seq_one_letter_code
_entity_poly.pdbx_strand_id
1 'polypeptide(L)' 'MSLTVLEARLNGRDYLAANRFTFADALLLATLNPALRRPEAAEIVAEAPAVRRYFALHSQRRSFVETAPAS' A
#
# COMPACT_ATOMS: atom_id res chain seq x y z
N MET A 1 -6.20 -10.79 5.46
CA MET A 1 -6.03 -9.68 6.43
C MET A 1 -7.08 -8.63 6.11
N SER A 2 -7.92 -8.25 7.08
CA SER A 2 -8.92 -7.18 6.87
C SER A 2 -8.23 -5.81 6.71
N LEU A 3 -8.79 -4.92 5.88
CA LEU A 3 -8.23 -3.58 5.67
C LEU A 3 -8.15 -2.80 7.00
N THR A 4 -9.10 -2.98 7.91
CA THR A 4 -9.09 -2.35 9.24
C THR A 4 -7.85 -2.73 10.05
N VAL A 5 -7.40 -3.99 9.95
CA VAL A 5 -6.17 -4.45 10.62
C VAL A 5 -4.94 -3.82 9.98
N LEU A 6 -4.92 -3.72 8.66
CA LEU A 6 -3.83 -3.09 7.94
C LEU A 6 -3.73 -1.58 8.25
N GLU A 7 -4.86 -0.88 8.28
CA GLU A 7 -4.96 0.53 8.65
C GLU A 7 -4.42 0.78 10.06
N ALA A 8 -4.89 0.01 11.05
CA ALA A 8 -4.38 0.10 12.42
C ALA A 8 -2.88 -0.21 12.50
N ARG A 9 -2.39 -1.15 11.68
CA ARG A 9 -0.98 -1.52 11.63
C ARG A 9 -0.10 -0.40 11.06
N LEU A 10 -0.57 0.29 10.02
CA LEU A 10 0.17 1.36 9.34
C LEU A 10 0.00 2.72 10.01
N ASN A 11 -0.96 2.87 10.93
CA ASN A 11 -1.15 4.13 11.64
C ASN A 11 0.15 4.56 12.36
N GLY A 12 0.63 5.76 12.03
CA GLY A 12 1.89 6.30 12.55
C GLY A 12 3.17 5.63 12.04
N ARG A 13 3.10 4.71 11.06
CA ARG A 13 4.27 3.99 10.52
C ARG A 13 4.46 4.28 9.04
N ASP A 14 5.72 4.33 8.62
CA ASP A 14 6.08 4.42 7.20
C ASP A 14 6.23 3.04 6.56
N TYR A 15 6.54 2.00 7.33
CA TYR A 15 6.76 0.64 6.81
C TYR A 15 5.90 -0.38 7.54
N LEU A 16 5.59 -1.49 6.88
CA LEU A 16 4.66 -2.50 7.38
C LEU A 16 5.20 -3.26 8.60
N ALA A 17 6.46 -3.67 8.57
CA ALA A 17 7.02 -4.62 9.55
C ALA A 17 8.18 -4.03 10.37
N ALA A 18 9.09 -3.29 9.74
CA ALA A 18 10.34 -2.80 10.34
C ALA A 18 10.43 -1.26 10.31
N ASN A 19 11.58 -0.70 10.64
CA ASN A 19 11.90 0.73 10.45
C ASN A 19 12.55 1.03 9.09
N ARG A 20 12.45 0.08 8.15
CA ARG A 20 12.99 0.16 6.79
C ARG A 20 12.12 -0.65 5.84
N PHE A 21 12.26 -0.38 4.54
CA PHE A 21 11.57 -1.13 3.51
C PHE A 21 12.05 -2.58 3.48
N THR A 22 11.13 -3.52 3.49
CA THR A 22 11.39 -4.96 3.49
C THR A 22 10.61 -5.68 2.40
N PHE A 23 10.83 -6.98 2.27
CA PHE A 23 10.04 -7.82 1.36
C PHE A 23 8.54 -7.77 1.67
N ALA A 24 8.15 -7.61 2.93
CA ALA A 24 6.75 -7.46 3.32
C ALA A 24 6.12 -6.20 2.70
N ASP A 25 6.87 -5.11 2.57
CA ASP A 25 6.42 -3.88 1.92
C ASP A 25 6.29 -4.05 0.41
N ALA A 26 7.25 -4.74 -0.22
CA ALA A 26 7.18 -5.04 -1.65
C ALA A 26 5.92 -5.85 -2.00
N LEU A 27 5.62 -6.89 -1.20
CA LEU A 27 4.43 -7.71 -1.39
C LEU A 27 3.14 -6.92 -1.16
N LEU A 28 3.10 -6.11 -0.10
CA LEU A 28 1.93 -5.29 0.18
C LEU A 28 1.67 -4.28 -0.94
N LEU A 29 2.71 -3.61 -1.42
CA LEU A 29 2.59 -2.61 -2.50
C LEU A 29 2.09 -3.25 -3.81
N ALA A 30 2.64 -4.42 -4.15
CA ALA A 30 2.19 -5.21 -5.30
C ALA A 30 0.74 -5.72 -5.16
N THR A 31 0.26 -5.92 -3.93
CA THR A 31 -1.12 -6.32 -3.65
C THR A 31 -2.08 -5.13 -3.72
N LEU A 32 -1.69 -3.98 -3.17
CA LEU A 32 -2.53 -2.77 -3.14
C LEU A 32 -2.69 -2.16 -4.53
N ASN A 33 -1.66 -2.19 -5.38
CA ASN A 33 -1.71 -1.59 -6.71
C ASN A 33 -2.87 -2.07 -7.61
N PRO A 34 -3.06 -3.38 -7.85
CA PRO A 34 -4.19 -3.86 -8.64
C PRO A 34 -5.53 -3.68 -7.89
N ALA A 35 -5.54 -3.78 -6.56
CA ALA A 35 -6.75 -3.55 -5.78
C ALA A 35 -7.27 -2.12 -5.97
N LEU A 36 -6.40 -1.12 -5.89
CA LEU A 36 -6.75 0.30 -6.07
C LEU A 36 -7.27 0.67 -7.47
N ARG A 37 -7.10 -0.21 -8.47
CA ARG A 37 -7.70 -0.03 -9.81
C ARG A 37 -9.15 -0.48 -9.88
N ARG A 38 -9.63 -1.21 -8.88
CA ARG A 38 -11.01 -1.68 -8.80
C ARG A 38 -11.83 -0.68 -8.01
N PRO A 39 -12.98 -0.19 -8.53
CA PRO A 39 -13.79 0.82 -7.86
C PRO A 39 -14.14 0.44 -6.42
N GLU A 40 -14.56 -0.80 -6.19
CA GLU A 40 -14.97 -1.28 -4.87
C GLU A 40 -13.83 -1.22 -3.85
N ALA A 41 -12.62 -1.53 -4.24
CA ALA A 41 -11.47 -1.51 -3.34
C ALA A 41 -10.89 -0.10 -3.20
N ALA A 42 -10.97 0.73 -4.25
CA ALA A 42 -10.60 2.14 -4.18
C ALA A 42 -11.47 2.90 -3.17
N GLU A 43 -12.78 2.65 -3.14
CA GLU A 43 -13.69 3.24 -2.15
C GLU A 43 -13.35 2.81 -0.72
N ILE A 44 -13.10 1.52 -0.49
CA ILE A 44 -12.75 1.03 0.85
C ILE A 44 -11.39 1.61 1.29
N VAL A 45 -10.42 1.75 0.38
CA VAL A 45 -9.13 2.38 0.71
C VAL A 45 -9.25 3.90 0.86
N ALA A 46 -10.24 4.56 0.24
CA ALA A 46 -10.52 5.98 0.45
C ALA A 46 -10.74 6.30 1.94
N GLU A 47 -11.41 5.38 2.64
CA GLU A 47 -11.71 5.42 4.08
C GLU A 47 -10.54 4.95 4.98
N ALA A 48 -9.40 4.59 4.42
CA ALA A 48 -8.21 4.08 5.12
C ALA A 48 -6.98 5.01 4.92
N PRO A 49 -6.90 6.14 5.66
CA PRO A 49 -5.91 7.18 5.42
C PRO A 49 -4.45 6.74 5.61
N ALA A 50 -4.15 5.86 6.57
CA ALA A 50 -2.81 5.34 6.77
C ALA A 50 -2.38 4.43 5.61
N VAL A 51 -3.29 3.58 5.10
CA VAL A 51 -3.05 2.77 3.90
C VAL A 51 -2.80 3.67 2.67
N ARG A 52 -3.59 4.72 2.50
CA ARG A 52 -3.40 5.68 1.39
C ARG A 52 -2.05 6.38 1.46
N ARG A 53 -1.70 6.91 2.63
CA ARG A 53 -0.38 7.55 2.85
C ARG A 53 0.75 6.58 2.57
N TYR A 54 0.65 5.35 3.09
CA TYR A 54 1.62 4.30 2.85
C TYR A 54 1.81 4.01 1.35
N PHE A 55 0.70 3.83 0.62
CA PHE A 55 0.75 3.56 -0.81
C PHE A 55 1.38 4.73 -1.58
N ALA A 56 0.99 5.97 -1.27
CA ALA A 56 1.55 7.16 -1.91
C ALA A 56 3.07 7.30 -1.66
N LEU A 57 3.54 6.97 -0.45
CA LEU A 57 4.95 7.03 -0.10
C LEU A 57 5.78 6.01 -0.90
N HIS A 58 5.32 4.76 -0.99
CA HIS A 58 6.13 3.68 -1.58
C HIS A 58 5.91 3.46 -3.07
N SER A 59 4.79 3.90 -3.63
CA SER A 59 4.53 3.80 -5.08
C SER A 59 5.43 4.70 -5.93
N GLN A 60 6.14 5.65 -5.31
CA GLN A 60 7.13 6.49 -5.99
C GLN A 60 8.50 5.82 -6.15
N ARG A 61 8.72 4.64 -5.56
CA ARG A 61 10.01 3.94 -5.63
C ARG A 61 10.30 3.54 -7.07
N ARG A 62 11.53 3.79 -7.54
CA ARG A 62 11.98 3.43 -8.89
C ARG A 62 11.65 1.97 -9.24
N SER A 63 11.98 1.04 -8.35
CA SER A 63 11.70 -0.39 -8.54
C SER A 63 10.21 -0.70 -8.75
N PHE A 64 9.33 0.07 -8.11
CA PHE A 64 7.89 -0.09 -8.29
C PHE A 64 7.44 0.57 -9.60
N VAL A 65 7.85 1.80 -9.89
CA VAL A 65 7.49 2.51 -11.14
C VAL A 65 7.93 1.73 -12.38
N GLU A 66 9.11 1.10 -12.35
CA GLU A 66 9.66 0.33 -13.47
C GLU A 66 8.97 -1.03 -13.69
N THR A 67 8.31 -1.57 -12.66
CA THR A 67 7.74 -2.94 -12.71
C THR A 67 6.23 -2.99 -12.50
N ALA A 68 5.62 -1.91 -12.02
CA ALA A 68 4.19 -1.81 -11.88
C ALA A 68 3.57 -1.92 -13.29
N PRO A 69 2.54 -2.77 -13.45
CA PRO A 69 1.88 -2.90 -14.75
C PRO A 69 1.38 -1.51 -15.20
N ALA A 70 1.55 -1.19 -16.48
CA ALA A 70 0.89 -0.01 -17.04
C ALA A 70 -0.64 -0.14 -16.85
N SER A 71 -1.31 1.01 -16.77
CA SER A 71 -2.76 1.16 -16.54
C SER A 71 -3.60 0.11 -17.27
#